data_AF-A0A660ZJ62-F1
#
_entry.id   AF-A0A660ZJ62-F1
#
_cell.length_a   1.000
_cell.length_b   1.000
_cell.length_c   1.000
_cell.angle_alpha   90.00
_cell.angle_beta   90.00
_cell.angle_gamma   90.00
#
_symmetry.space_group_name_H-M   'P 1'
#
loop_
_entity.id
_entity.type
_entity.pdbx_description
1 polymer ?
#
loop_
_entity_poly.entity_id
_entity_poly.type
_entity_poly.pdbx_seq_one_letter_code
_entity_poly.pdbx_strand_id
1 'polypeptide(L)' 'MKKYDVIIVGGGPAGVITAVTAKRTYRDKSIALIRKVEKAIVPCG' A
#
# COMPACT_ATOMS: atom_id res chain seq x y z
N MET A 1 1.15 0.05 20.41
CA MET A 1 1.67 -0.44 19.11
C MET A 1 0.51 -0.75 18.19
N LYS A 2 0.52 -0.27 16.93
CA LYS A 2 -0.46 -0.71 15.92
C LYS A 2 0.01 -2.02 15.30
N LYS A 3 -0.89 -3.00 15.16
CA LYS A 3 -0.64 -4.26 14.46
C LYS A 3 -1.31 -4.21 13.08
N TYR A 4 -0.63 -4.77 12.09
CA TYR A 4 -1.13 -4.96 10.74
C TYR A 4 -0.79 -6.38 10.28
N ASP A 5 -1.66 -6.98 9.49
CA ASP A 5 -1.41 -8.30 8.91
C ASP A 5 -0.35 -8.23 7.80
N VAL A 6 -0.30 -7.09 7.10
CA VAL A 6 0.67 -6.82 6.03
C VAL A 6 1.16 -5.38 6.12
N ILE A 7 2.48 -5.20 6.01
CA ILE A 7 3.12 -3.88 5.91
C ILE A 7 3.88 -3.81 4.59
N ILE A 8 3.61 -2.78 3.80
CA ILE A 8 4.25 -2.50 2.53
C ILE A 8 5.08 -1.23 2.71
N VAL A 9 6.38 -1.30 2.41
CA VAL A 9 7.31 -0.16 2.51
C VAL A 9 7.66 0.32 1.12
N GLY A 10 7.37 1.60 0.85
CA GLY A 10 7.60 2.24 -0.45
C GLY A 10 6.28 2.57 -1.15
N GLY A 11 6.03 3.86 -1.36
CA GLY A 11 4.81 4.38 -2.00
C GLY A 11 4.92 4.63 -3.49
N GLY A 12 5.89 4.03 -4.19
CA GLY A 12 6.01 4.13 -5.64
C GLY A 12 4.89 3.37 -6.38
N PRO A 13 4.89 3.35 -7.72
CA PRO A 13 3.84 2.70 -8.52
C PRO A 13 3.62 1.24 -8.13
N ALA A 14 4.71 0.47 -7.95
CA ALA A 14 4.65 -0.91 -7.50
C ALA A 14 3.98 -1.03 -6.11
N GLY A 15 4.46 -0.27 -5.11
CA GLY A 15 3.92 -0.35 -3.75
C GLY A 15 2.45 0.07 -3.64
N VAL A 16 2.02 1.05 -4.44
CA VAL A 16 0.61 1.46 -4.52
C VAL A 16 -0.24 0.34 -5.14
N ILE A 17 0.19 -0.23 -6.26
CA ILE A 17 -0.54 -1.34 -6.90
C ILE A 17 -0.59 -2.57 -6.00
N THR A 18 0.51 -2.90 -5.32
CA THR A 18 0.55 -3.98 -4.33
C THR A 18 -0.44 -3.73 -3.20
N ALA A 19 -0.48 -2.52 -2.62
CA ALA A 19 -1.38 -2.19 -1.53
C ALA A 19 -2.86 -2.27 -1.93
N VAL A 20 -3.21 -1.71 -3.10
CA VAL A 20 -4.58 -1.74 -3.62
C VAL A 20 -5.01 -3.18 -3.94
N THR A 21 -4.14 -3.93 -4.62
CA THR A 21 -4.41 -5.34 -4.97
C THR A 21 -4.57 -6.18 -3.72
N ALA A 22 -3.63 -6.09 -2.77
CA ALA A 22 -3.70 -6.83 -1.52
C ALA A 22 -4.98 -6.52 -0.73
N LYS A 23 -5.44 -5.25 -0.69
CA LYS A 23 -6.67 -4.89 0.01
C LYS A 23 -7.94 -5.41 -0.68
N ARG A 24 -7.91 -5.52 -2.01
CA ARG A 24 -9.02 -6.09 -2.79
C ARG A 24 -9.09 -7.61 -2.65
N THR A 25 -7.94 -8.28 -2.67
CA THR A 25 -7.84 -9.74 -2.56
C THR A 25 -8.09 -10.24 -1.15
N TYR A 26 -7.53 -9.56 -0.14
CA TYR A 26 -7.65 -9.92 1.28
C TYR A 26 -8.42 -8.84 2.03
N ARG A 27 -9.75 -8.84 1.88
CA ARG A 27 -10.62 -7.77 2.41
C ARG A 27 -10.62 -7.72 3.94
N ASP A 28 -10.49 -8.88 4.57
CA ASP A 28 -10.41 -9.13 6.01
C ASP A 28 -9.08 -8.67 6.63
N LYS A 29 -8.00 -8.62 5.83
CA LYS A 29 -6.68 -8.23 6.33
C LYS A 29 -6.51 -6.72 6.46
N SER A 30 -5.82 -6.34 7.52
CA SER A 30 -5.33 -5.00 7.78
C SER A 30 -3.99 -4.78 7.08
N ILE A 31 -3.93 -3.76 6.22
CA ILE A 31 -2.76 -3.49 5.36
C ILE A 31 -2.30 -2.06 5.59
N ALA A 32 -1.02 -1.88 5.87
CA ALA A 32 -0.38 -0.57 5.99
C ALA A 32 0.58 -0.33 4.81
N LEU A 33 0.49 0.84 4.19
CA LEU A 33 1.44 1.30 3.18
C LEU A 33 2.23 2.49 3.73
N ILE A 34 3.53 2.29 3.94
CA ILE A 34 4.44 3.31 4.43
C ILE A 34 5.06 4.03 3.23
N ARG A 35 4.83 5.34 3.15
CA ARG A 35 5.36 6.22 2.10
C ARG A 35 5.91 7.50 2.71
N LYS A 36 7.01 8.01 2.15
CA LYS A 36 7.65 9.27 2.60
C LYS A 36 6.86 10.52 2.19
N VAL A 37 6.17 10.44 1.05
CA VAL A 37 5.35 11.51 0.49
C VAL A 37 3.88 11.11 0.52
N GLU A 38 3.00 12.03 0.90
CA GLU A 38 1.56 11.79 1.00
C GLU A 38 0.96 11.46 -0.39
N LYS A 39 1.24 12.34 -1.36
CA LYS A 39 0.87 12.18 -2.77
C LYS A 39 2.02 11.55 -3.54
N ALA A 40 1.91 10.26 -3.80
CA ALA A 40 2.78 9.60 -4.76
C ALA A 40 2.28 9.92 -6.18
N ILE A 41 3.18 10.36 -7.05
CA ILE A 41 2.90 10.46 -8.48
C ILE A 41 2.89 9.03 -9.00
N VAL A 42 1.69 8.51 -9.26
CA VAL A 42 1.55 7.32 -10.11
C VAL A 42 1.55 7.86 -11.53
N PRO A 43 2.61 7.62 -12.33
CA PRO A 43 2.61 8.03 -13.72
C PRO A 43 1.51 7.22 -14.42
N CYS A 44 0.39 7.86 -14.72
CA CYS A 44 -0.60 7.32 -15.64
C CYS A 44 -0.08 7.56 -17.05
N GLY A 45 0.65 6.57 -17.58
CA GLY A 45 0.71 6.33 -19.01
C GLY A 45 -0.46 5.44 -19.39
#